data_AF-A0A7C4G3Y6-F1
#
_entry.id   AF-A0A7C4G3Y6-F1
#
_cell.length_a   1.000
_cell.length_b   1.000
_cell.length_c   1.000
_cell.angle_alpha   90.00
_cell.angle_beta   90.00
_cell.angle_gamma   90.00
#
_symmetry.space_group_name_H-M   'P 1'
#
loop_
_entity.id
_entity.type
_entity.pdbx_description
1 polymer ?
#
loop_
_entity_poly.entity_id
_entity_poly.type
_entity_poly.pdbx_seq_one_letter_code
_entity_poly.pdbx_strand_id
1 'polypeptide(L)'
;MKSYVLEVHDWETPASKYPLKRLGSAEIWRGRYKRGLYLMEGVAGYVFFHVTKPINVTALRIHGKTVMVDDPLHWIGMKLLAEHCSGRTLIGGLGLGLIVHALNDNNRVESIDVYEINGDVIELVKPLLPVDERVRVIHGDVFTANPKNYDTIVLDLWVGRGSPEMMIEMLNAYMYFKSRNINAEIYIWGLGDEKINPAVNMEARKIFLKVISGIGM
;
A
#
# COMPACT_ATOMS: atom_id res chain seq x y z
N MET A 1 24.89 -16.68 -2.64
CA MET A 1 23.82 -16.63 -1.63
C MET A 1 22.77 -15.66 -2.10
N LYS A 2 21.52 -16.08 -2.37
CA LYS A 2 20.42 -15.14 -2.60
C LYS A 2 20.18 -14.41 -1.27
N SER A 3 20.48 -13.12 -1.16
CA SER A 3 20.22 -12.41 0.09
C SER A 3 18.71 -12.31 0.29
N TYR A 4 18.23 -12.85 1.41
CA TYR A 4 16.86 -12.70 1.91
C TYR A 4 16.68 -11.40 2.70
N VAL A 5 17.72 -10.54 2.66
CA VAL A 5 17.80 -9.26 3.37
C VAL A 5 18.00 -8.15 2.35
N LEU A 6 17.14 -7.14 2.41
CA LEU A 6 17.29 -5.87 1.71
C LEU A 6 18.12 -4.91 2.57
N GLU A 7 19.28 -4.46 2.10
CA GLU A 7 20.06 -3.43 2.78
C GLU A 7 19.46 -2.04 2.50
N VAL A 8 19.20 -1.28 3.57
CA VAL A 8 18.62 0.06 3.50
C VAL A 8 19.58 1.05 4.13
N HIS A 9 20.07 1.99 3.33
CA HIS A 9 21.06 3.00 3.73
C HIS A 9 20.44 4.38 3.95
N ASP A 10 19.40 4.69 3.18
CA ASP A 10 18.57 5.88 3.27
C ASP A 10 17.14 5.52 2.87
N TRP A 11 16.19 6.38 3.18
CA TRP A 11 14.79 6.17 2.89
C TRP A 11 14.04 7.46 2.59
N GLU A 12 13.46 7.51 1.40
CA GLU A 12 12.55 8.58 0.99
C GLU A 12 11.42 7.98 0.14
N THR A 13 10.22 8.49 0.35
CA THR A 13 9.03 8.21 -0.45
C THR A 13 8.31 9.54 -0.76
N PRO A 14 7.32 9.58 -1.64
CA PRO A 14 6.47 10.77 -1.80
C PRO A 14 5.88 11.27 -0.46
N ALA A 15 5.51 10.35 0.44
CA ALA A 15 4.96 10.68 1.76
C ALA A 15 6.01 11.30 2.70
N SER A 16 7.30 11.13 2.44
CA SER A 16 8.38 11.76 3.22
C SER A 16 8.31 13.29 3.18
N LYS A 17 7.68 13.85 2.14
CA LYS A 17 7.48 15.29 1.94
C LYS A 17 6.18 15.81 2.56
N TYR A 18 5.34 14.93 3.10
CA TYR A 18 4.07 15.35 3.70
C TYR A 18 4.30 16.21 4.94
N PRO A 19 3.58 17.33 5.10
CA PRO A 19 3.69 18.17 6.27
C PRO A 19 3.19 17.43 7.51
N LEU A 20 3.88 17.62 8.63
CA LEU A 20 3.39 17.12 9.93
C LEU A 20 2.15 17.92 10.31
N LYS A 21 1.01 17.25 10.32
CA LYS A 21 -0.29 17.91 10.49
C LYS A 21 -1.26 16.95 11.18
N ARG A 22 -2.08 17.49 12.07
CA ARG A 22 -3.22 16.81 12.66
C ARG A 22 -4.50 17.45 12.17
N LEU A 23 -5.50 16.64 11.87
CA LEU A 23 -6.85 17.04 11.52
C LEU A 23 -7.81 16.03 12.15
N GLY A 24 -8.69 16.50 13.03
CA GLY A 24 -9.62 15.63 13.75
C GLY A 24 -8.90 14.47 14.47
N SER A 25 -9.31 13.25 14.14
CA SER A 25 -8.75 11.99 14.61
C SER A 25 -7.42 11.60 13.96
N ALA A 26 -7.10 12.16 12.80
CA ALA A 26 -5.96 11.75 11.97
C ALA A 26 -4.74 12.67 12.14
N GLU A 27 -3.54 12.09 12.08
CA GLU A 27 -2.27 12.82 12.21
C GLU A 27 -1.19 12.21 11.31
N ILE A 28 -0.52 13.06 10.54
CA ILE A 28 0.74 12.74 9.87
C ILE A 28 1.87 13.00 10.87
N TRP A 29 2.63 11.96 11.16
CA TRP A 29 3.71 11.97 12.13
C TRP A 29 5.01 11.43 11.53
N ARG A 30 6.14 11.76 12.16
CA ARG A 30 7.47 11.38 11.70
C ARG A 30 8.08 10.34 12.63
N GLY A 31 8.07 9.09 12.17
CA GLY A 31 8.70 7.96 12.82
C GLY A 31 10.17 7.82 12.48
N ARG A 32 10.86 6.99 13.27
CA ARG A 32 12.27 6.71 13.08
C ARG A 32 12.56 5.24 13.31
N TYR A 33 13.14 4.59 12.31
CA TYR A 33 13.68 3.24 12.46
C TYR A 33 15.13 3.38 12.91
N LYS A 34 15.51 2.60 13.93
CA LYS A 34 16.90 2.53 14.40
C LYS A 34 17.66 1.58 13.49
N ARG A 35 18.99 1.57 13.63
CA ARG A 35 19.80 0.53 13.00
C ARG A 35 19.34 -0.85 13.49
N GLY A 36 19.04 -1.77 12.58
CA GLY A 36 18.52 -3.09 12.94
C GLY A 36 17.83 -3.83 11.80
N LEU A 37 17.41 -5.06 12.09
CA LEU A 37 16.65 -5.92 11.18
C LEU A 37 15.15 -5.76 11.43
N TYR A 38 14.39 -5.62 10.35
CA TYR A 38 12.95 -5.45 10.33
C TYR A 38 12.31 -6.42 9.33
N LEU A 39 11.04 -6.76 9.53
CA LEU A 39 10.33 -7.70 8.66
C LEU A 39 10.01 -7.07 7.31
N MET A 40 10.22 -7.86 6.26
CA MET A 40 9.83 -7.53 4.88
C MET A 40 8.71 -8.44 4.37
N GLU A 41 8.30 -9.43 5.17
CA GLU A 41 7.09 -10.24 4.95
C GLU A 41 6.99 -10.89 3.55
N GLY A 42 8.13 -11.21 2.94
CA GLY A 42 8.20 -11.79 1.60
C GLY A 42 8.16 -10.77 0.47
N VAL A 43 7.92 -9.49 0.74
CA VAL A 43 7.85 -8.44 -0.29
C VAL A 43 9.15 -8.36 -1.07
N ALA A 44 9.02 -8.38 -2.40
CA ALA A 44 10.12 -8.48 -3.36
C ALA A 44 11.03 -9.71 -3.11
N GLY A 45 10.49 -10.78 -2.53
CA GLY A 45 11.20 -12.00 -2.16
C GLY A 45 12.16 -11.86 -0.98
N TYR A 46 12.11 -10.75 -0.24
CA TYR A 46 12.92 -10.54 0.96
C TYR A 46 12.15 -10.92 2.22
N VAL A 47 12.84 -11.53 3.18
CA VAL A 47 12.27 -11.86 4.50
C VAL A 47 12.48 -10.69 5.46
N PHE A 48 13.62 -10.01 5.35
CA PHE A 48 13.97 -8.86 6.19
C PHE A 48 14.46 -7.69 5.35
N PHE A 49 14.42 -6.50 5.95
CA PHE A 49 15.26 -5.39 5.55
C PHE A 49 16.15 -4.96 6.72
N HIS A 50 17.41 -4.64 6.42
CA HIS A 50 18.41 -4.19 7.37
C HIS A 50 18.62 -2.69 7.21
N VAL A 51 18.19 -1.94 8.21
CA VAL A 51 18.46 -0.50 8.31
C VAL A 51 19.89 -0.34 8.82
N THR A 52 20.79 0.09 7.95
CA THR A 52 22.23 0.23 8.27
C THR A 52 22.56 1.51 9.03
N LYS A 53 21.74 2.55 8.84
CA LYS A 53 21.77 3.84 9.54
C LYS A 53 20.32 4.25 9.86
N PRO A 54 20.04 4.94 10.98
CA PRO A 54 18.68 5.32 11.31
C PRO A 54 18.01 6.11 10.18
N ILE A 55 16.82 5.68 9.77
CA ILE A 55 16.01 6.33 8.73
C ILE A 55 14.73 6.93 9.34
N ASN A 56 14.20 7.96 8.70
CA ASN A 56 12.90 8.53 9.04
C ASN A 56 11.81 7.91 8.16
N VAL A 57 10.61 7.76 8.71
CA VAL A 57 9.43 7.23 8.01
C VAL A 57 8.21 8.09 8.33
N THR A 58 7.30 8.19 7.38
CA THR A 58 5.99 8.84 7.54
C THR A 58 5.07 7.85 8.21
N ALA A 59 4.36 8.28 9.24
CA ALA A 59 3.30 7.50 9.84
C ALA A 59 1.98 8.24 9.71
N LEU A 60 0.92 7.51 9.37
CA LEU A 60 -0.45 7.94 9.65
C LEU A 60 -0.83 7.40 11.03
N ARG A 61 -1.33 8.29 11.88
CA ARG A 61 -1.89 7.94 13.20
C ARG A 61 -3.36 8.29 13.23
N ILE A 62 -4.17 7.41 13.81
CA ILE A 62 -5.58 7.65 14.10
C ILE A 62 -5.77 7.49 15.62
N HIS A 63 -6.35 8.51 16.27
CA HIS A 63 -6.47 8.58 17.73
C HIS A 63 -5.14 8.31 18.47
N GLY A 64 -4.04 8.80 17.90
CA GLY A 64 -2.70 8.63 18.46
C GLY A 64 -2.08 7.23 18.28
N LYS A 65 -2.75 6.29 17.62
CA LYS A 65 -2.18 4.98 17.26
C LYS A 65 -1.69 5.00 15.83
N THR A 66 -0.46 4.52 15.59
CA THR A 66 0.06 4.33 14.23
C THR A 66 -0.74 3.24 13.53
N VAL A 67 -1.33 3.58 12.39
CA VAL A 67 -2.13 2.65 11.56
C VAL A 67 -1.43 2.28 10.26
N MET A 68 -0.55 3.15 9.75
CA MET A 68 0.24 2.91 8.54
C MET A 68 1.58 3.64 8.64
N VAL A 69 2.62 3.07 8.02
CA VAL A 69 3.92 3.72 7.80
C VAL A 69 4.34 3.60 6.34
N ASP A 70 5.19 4.50 5.85
CA ASP A 70 5.75 4.46 4.49
C ASP A 70 7.11 3.72 4.40
N ASP A 71 7.34 2.78 5.30
CA ASP A 71 8.63 2.08 5.41
C ASP A 71 8.94 1.18 4.19
N PRO A 72 10.13 0.54 4.12
CA PRO A 72 10.49 -0.34 3.02
C PRO A 72 9.46 -1.40 2.67
N LEU A 73 8.89 -2.05 3.67
CA LEU A 73 7.84 -3.06 3.48
C LEU A 73 6.65 -2.48 2.72
N HIS A 74 6.08 -1.39 3.22
CA HIS A 74 4.84 -0.84 2.67
C HIS A 74 5.04 -0.16 1.32
N TRP A 75 6.06 0.69 1.17
CA TRP A 75 6.25 1.42 -0.09
C TRP A 75 6.62 0.48 -1.25
N ILE A 76 7.57 -0.44 -1.03
CA ILE A 76 7.97 -1.39 -2.07
C ILE A 76 6.80 -2.30 -2.43
N GLY A 77 6.05 -2.74 -1.42
CA GLY A 77 4.85 -3.53 -1.61
C GLY A 77 3.81 -2.84 -2.49
N MET A 78 3.49 -1.58 -2.18
CA MET A 78 2.53 -0.80 -2.97
C MET A 78 3.01 -0.54 -4.39
N LYS A 79 4.30 -0.30 -4.61
CA LYS A 79 4.85 -0.18 -5.96
C LYS A 79 4.70 -1.46 -6.77
N LEU A 80 4.97 -2.61 -6.16
CA LEU A 80 4.84 -3.90 -6.82
C LEU A 80 3.38 -4.25 -7.09
N LEU A 81 2.48 -3.99 -6.14
CA LEU A 81 1.04 -4.13 -6.36
C LEU A 81 0.55 -3.25 -7.52
N ALA A 82 1.00 -2.00 -7.57
CA ALA A 82 0.62 -1.07 -8.62
C ALA A 82 0.97 -1.59 -10.02
N GLU A 83 2.10 -2.29 -10.19
CA GLU A 83 2.47 -2.90 -11.48
C GLU A 83 1.47 -3.97 -11.95
N HIS A 84 0.75 -4.63 -11.04
CA HIS A 84 -0.25 -5.62 -11.42
C HIS A 84 -1.62 -4.99 -11.69
N CYS A 85 -1.81 -3.70 -11.41
CA CYS A 85 -3.06 -3.02 -11.65
C CYS A 85 -3.24 -2.61 -13.12
N SER A 86 -4.47 -2.71 -13.60
CA SER A 86 -4.89 -2.28 -14.94
C SER A 86 -6.39 -1.96 -15.01
N GLY A 87 -6.80 -1.26 -16.06
CA GLY A 87 -8.20 -0.91 -16.32
C GLY A 87 -8.78 0.00 -15.24
N ARG A 88 -10.04 -0.23 -14.90
CA ARG A 88 -10.75 0.47 -13.83
C ARG A 88 -10.36 -0.14 -12.48
N THR A 89 -9.64 0.62 -11.67
CA THR A 89 -9.07 0.15 -10.40
C THR A 89 -9.87 0.67 -9.20
N LEU A 90 -10.27 -0.22 -8.31
CA LEU A 90 -10.83 0.09 -6.99
C LEU A 90 -9.77 -0.09 -5.91
N ILE A 91 -9.62 0.89 -5.02
CA ILE A 91 -8.76 0.84 -3.85
C ILE A 91 -9.63 0.95 -2.59
N GLY A 92 -9.53 -0.02 -1.69
CA GLY A 92 -10.08 0.05 -0.34
C GLY A 92 -9.00 0.46 0.67
N GLY A 93 -9.18 1.61 1.31
CA GLY A 93 -8.23 2.20 2.24
C GLY A 93 -7.36 3.26 1.55
N LEU A 94 -7.42 4.51 2.01
CA LEU A 94 -6.56 5.57 1.50
C LEU A 94 -5.20 5.55 2.21
N GLY A 95 -5.20 5.44 3.54
CA GLY A 95 -3.97 5.49 4.34
C GLY A 95 -3.14 6.75 4.06
N LEU A 96 -1.84 6.59 3.81
CA LEU A 96 -0.95 7.67 3.35
C LEU A 96 -1.03 7.93 1.83
N GLY A 97 -1.86 7.18 1.10
CA GLY A 97 -1.99 7.28 -0.35
C GLY A 97 -0.85 6.61 -1.12
N LEU A 98 -0.08 5.71 -0.51
CA LEU A 98 1.10 5.11 -1.13
C LEU A 98 0.78 4.39 -2.44
N ILE A 99 -0.30 3.60 -2.48
CA ILE A 99 -0.73 2.93 -3.71
C ILE A 99 -1.16 3.93 -4.79
N VAL A 100 -1.79 5.05 -4.41
CA VAL A 100 -2.16 6.11 -5.37
C VAL A 100 -0.93 6.76 -5.97
N HIS A 101 0.09 7.07 -5.14
CA HIS A 101 1.39 7.55 -5.63
C HIS A 101 2.05 6.55 -6.59
N ALA A 102 1.98 5.26 -6.27
CA ALA A 102 2.56 4.22 -7.12
C ALA A 102 1.81 4.04 -8.45
N LEU A 103 0.48 4.20 -8.45
CA LEU A 103 -0.36 4.09 -9.64
C LEU A 103 -0.26 5.29 -10.59
N ASN A 104 0.22 6.44 -10.10
CA ASN A 104 0.35 7.67 -10.89
C ASN A 104 1.09 7.44 -12.21
N ASP A 105 2.14 6.62 -12.20
CA ASP A 105 2.96 6.37 -13.38
C ASP A 105 2.52 5.12 -14.17
N ASN A 106 1.49 4.40 -13.71
CA ASN A 106 0.97 3.21 -14.39
C ASN A 106 -0.06 3.59 -15.45
N ASN A 107 0.35 3.60 -16.71
CA ASN A 107 -0.50 3.92 -17.86
C ASN A 107 -1.51 2.84 -18.26
N ARG A 108 -1.44 1.63 -17.67
CA ARG A 108 -2.44 0.56 -17.88
C ARG A 108 -3.72 0.82 -17.09
N VAL A 109 -3.70 1.76 -16.15
CA VAL A 109 -4.85 2.11 -15.29
C VAL A 109 -5.61 3.28 -15.89
N GLU A 110 -6.91 3.07 -16.11
CA GLU A 110 -7.81 4.00 -16.77
C GLU A 110 -8.52 4.94 -15.78
N SER A 111 -8.88 4.41 -14.60
CA SER A 111 -9.49 5.19 -13.51
C SER A 111 -9.20 4.56 -12.16
N ILE A 112 -9.15 5.37 -11.10
CA ILE A 112 -8.85 4.95 -9.73
C ILE A 112 -9.94 5.49 -8.81
N ASP A 113 -10.76 4.60 -8.24
CA ASP A 113 -11.69 4.94 -7.16
C ASP A 113 -11.10 4.49 -5.83
N VAL A 114 -10.86 5.42 -4.91
CA VAL A 114 -10.33 5.14 -3.57
C VAL A 114 -11.43 5.34 -2.54
N TYR A 115 -11.80 4.27 -1.84
CA TYR A 115 -12.77 4.31 -0.74
C TYR A 115 -12.04 4.39 0.59
N GLU A 116 -12.35 5.41 1.38
CA GLU A 116 -11.84 5.60 2.73
C GLU A 116 -13.00 5.93 3.67
N ILE A 117 -13.05 5.23 4.81
CA ILE A 117 -14.15 5.37 5.78
C ILE A 117 -13.92 6.55 6.72
N ASN A 118 -12.67 6.97 6.93
CA ASN A 118 -12.35 8.08 7.82
C ASN A 118 -12.24 9.40 7.04
N GLY A 119 -13.28 10.24 7.18
CA GLY A 119 -13.30 11.59 6.60
C GLY A 119 -12.11 12.48 6.96
N ASP A 120 -11.58 12.38 8.19
CA ASP A 120 -10.40 13.16 8.60
C ASP A 120 -9.15 12.72 7.82
N VAL A 121 -9.01 11.42 7.53
CA VAL A 121 -7.90 10.89 6.70
C VAL A 121 -8.03 11.42 5.28
N ILE A 122 -9.24 11.45 4.71
CA ILE A 122 -9.48 12.02 3.38
C ILE A 122 -9.07 13.49 3.35
N GLU A 123 -9.57 14.30 4.27
CA GLU A 123 -9.27 15.74 4.31
C GLU A 123 -7.77 16.01 4.54
N LEU A 124 -7.10 15.15 5.30
CA LEU A 124 -5.68 15.28 5.61
C LEU A 124 -4.78 14.85 4.45
N VAL A 125 -5.10 13.76 3.76
CA VAL A 125 -4.20 13.09 2.81
C VAL A 125 -4.54 13.39 1.35
N LYS A 126 -5.83 13.51 0.99
CA LYS A 126 -6.25 13.76 -0.41
C LYS A 126 -5.53 14.98 -1.04
N PRO A 127 -5.34 16.13 -0.36
CA PRO A 127 -4.63 17.27 -0.94
C PRO A 127 -3.13 17.04 -1.20
N LEU A 128 -2.56 15.96 -0.67
CA LEU A 128 -1.13 15.61 -0.76
C LEU A 128 -0.86 14.53 -1.83
N LEU A 129 -1.93 14.00 -2.45
CA LEU A 129 -1.85 13.07 -3.56
C LEU A 129 -1.35 13.78 -4.84
N PRO A 130 -0.78 13.04 -5.81
CA PRO A 130 -0.45 13.63 -7.10
C PRO A 130 -1.72 14.15 -7.79
N VAL A 131 -1.55 15.18 -8.62
CA VAL A 131 -2.63 15.70 -9.46
C VAL A 131 -2.83 14.71 -10.61
N ASP A 132 -3.84 13.86 -10.48
CA ASP A 132 -4.20 12.84 -11.47
C ASP A 132 -5.72 12.81 -11.65
N GLU A 133 -6.19 13.13 -12.86
CA GLU A 133 -7.62 13.18 -13.20
C GLU A 133 -8.31 11.81 -13.14
N ARG A 134 -7.53 10.73 -13.16
CA ARG A 134 -8.03 9.36 -13.00
C ARG A 134 -8.49 9.08 -11.57
N VAL A 135 -7.98 9.82 -10.58
CA VAL A 135 -8.17 9.55 -9.15
C VAL A 135 -9.42 10.23 -8.60
N ARG A 136 -10.30 9.43 -8.00
CA ARG A 136 -11.46 9.90 -7.22
C ARG A 136 -11.39 9.29 -5.82
N VAL A 137 -11.33 10.14 -4.80
CA VAL A 137 -11.41 9.72 -3.40
C VAL A 137 -12.85 9.89 -2.91
N ILE A 138 -13.44 8.79 -2.44
CA ILE A 138 -14.83 8.63 -2.04
C ILE A 138 -14.86 8.32 -0.54
N HIS A 139 -15.64 9.11 0.21
CA HIS A 139 -15.87 8.86 1.62
C HIS A 139 -16.93 7.77 1.77
N GLY A 140 -16.52 6.60 2.24
CA GLY A 140 -17.42 5.47 2.45
C GLY A 140 -16.70 4.14 2.63
N ASP A 141 -17.49 3.14 3.00
CA ASP A 141 -17.02 1.76 3.07
C ASP A 141 -16.86 1.17 1.66
N VAL A 142 -15.69 0.61 1.36
CA VAL A 142 -15.38 -0.03 0.08
C VAL A 142 -16.35 -1.15 -0.28
N PHE A 143 -16.98 -1.82 0.70
CA PHE A 143 -17.98 -2.86 0.44
C PHE A 143 -19.27 -2.32 -0.19
N THR A 144 -19.49 -1.00 -0.16
CA THR A 144 -20.61 -0.34 -0.85
C THR A 144 -20.36 -0.13 -2.35
N ALA A 145 -19.11 -0.27 -2.81
CA ALA A 145 -18.78 -0.19 -4.23
C ALA A 145 -19.37 -1.37 -5.00
N ASN A 146 -19.84 -1.14 -6.23
CA ASN A 146 -20.28 -2.22 -7.12
C ASN A 146 -19.06 -2.89 -7.79
N PRO A 147 -18.70 -4.14 -7.43
CA PRO A 147 -17.46 -4.78 -7.91
C PRO A 147 -17.42 -5.00 -9.43
N LYS A 148 -18.59 -5.07 -10.08
CA LYS A 148 -18.71 -5.29 -11.53
C LYS A 148 -18.13 -4.16 -12.38
N ASN A 149 -17.84 -3.01 -11.77
CA ASN A 149 -17.33 -1.83 -12.45
C ASN A 149 -15.81 -1.77 -12.52
N TYR A 150 -15.10 -2.79 -12.03
CA TYR A 150 -13.66 -2.74 -11.84
C TYR A 150 -12.96 -3.96 -12.43
N ASP A 151 -11.83 -3.73 -13.07
CA ASP A 151 -10.94 -4.77 -13.61
C ASP A 151 -9.92 -5.20 -12.55
N THR A 152 -9.47 -4.25 -11.72
CA THR A 152 -8.58 -4.51 -10.58
C THR A 152 -9.18 -3.97 -9.28
N ILE A 153 -9.05 -4.74 -8.19
CA ILE A 153 -9.47 -4.34 -6.84
C ILE A 153 -8.30 -4.58 -5.89
N VAL A 154 -7.85 -3.54 -5.16
CA VAL A 154 -6.81 -3.63 -4.13
C VAL A 154 -7.41 -3.29 -2.77
N LEU A 155 -7.24 -4.14 -1.78
CA LEU A 155 -7.72 -3.94 -0.41
C LEU A 155 -6.54 -3.81 0.56
N ASP A 156 -6.42 -2.64 1.19
CA ASP A 156 -5.44 -2.31 2.23
C ASP A 156 -6.17 -1.74 3.46
N LEU A 157 -6.91 -2.62 4.15
CA LEU A 157 -7.89 -2.22 5.17
C LEU A 157 -7.45 -2.54 6.61
N TRP A 158 -6.59 -3.55 6.78
CA TRP A 158 -6.37 -4.17 8.09
C TRP A 158 -5.07 -3.72 8.73
N VAL A 159 -5.15 -3.33 10.00
CA VAL A 159 -4.00 -2.93 10.81
C VAL A 159 -3.64 -4.05 11.77
N GLY A 160 -2.45 -4.63 11.64
CA GLY A 160 -1.93 -5.62 12.59
C GLY A 160 -1.03 -6.68 11.96
N ARG A 161 -0.86 -7.80 12.65
CA ARG A 161 0.04 -8.90 12.26
C ARG A 161 -0.71 -10.21 11.98
N GLY A 162 -1.76 -10.15 11.17
CA GLY A 162 -2.43 -11.34 10.61
C GLY A 162 -2.95 -12.33 11.65
N SER A 163 -3.82 -11.89 12.57
CA SER A 163 -4.50 -12.84 13.47
C SER A 163 -5.41 -13.79 12.66
N PRO A 164 -5.78 -14.97 13.20
CA PRO A 164 -6.73 -15.86 12.54
C PRO A 164 -8.04 -15.18 12.12
N GLU A 165 -8.57 -14.31 12.97
CA GLU A 165 -9.80 -13.54 12.71
C GLU A 165 -9.60 -12.57 11.54
N MET A 166 -8.48 -11.85 11.52
CA MET A 166 -8.12 -10.96 10.43
C MET A 166 -7.95 -11.71 9.11
N MET A 167 -7.32 -12.90 9.13
CA MET A 167 -7.20 -13.74 7.94
C MET A 167 -8.57 -14.20 7.42
N ILE A 168 -9.50 -14.55 8.31
CA ILE A 168 -10.88 -14.89 7.94
C ILE A 168 -11.58 -13.69 7.32
N GLU A 169 -11.43 -12.48 7.88
CA GLU A 169 -11.99 -11.25 7.32
C GLU A 169 -11.44 -10.94 5.93
N MET A 170 -10.12 -11.06 5.74
CA MET A 170 -9.46 -10.89 4.44
C MET A 170 -9.99 -11.90 3.41
N LEU A 171 -10.12 -13.17 3.77
CA LEU A 171 -10.67 -14.20 2.88
C LEU A 171 -12.15 -13.94 2.56
N ASN A 172 -12.94 -13.51 3.54
CA ASN A 172 -14.34 -13.11 3.32
C ASN A 172 -14.44 -11.92 2.36
N ALA A 173 -13.54 -10.94 2.49
CA ALA A 173 -13.47 -9.80 1.58
C ALA A 173 -13.11 -10.26 0.15
N TYR A 174 -12.09 -11.11 0.00
CA TYR A 174 -11.73 -11.71 -1.28
C TYR A 174 -12.94 -12.41 -1.92
N MET A 175 -13.63 -13.28 -1.16
CA MET A 175 -14.82 -13.99 -1.63
C MET A 175 -15.97 -13.06 -1.98
N TYR A 176 -16.17 -11.99 -1.20
CA TYR A 176 -17.21 -10.98 -1.46
C TYR A 176 -17.04 -10.35 -2.84
N PHE A 177 -15.84 -9.86 -3.14
CA PHE A 177 -15.55 -9.20 -4.41
C PHE A 177 -15.49 -10.23 -5.56
N LYS A 178 -14.83 -11.37 -5.38
CA LYS A 178 -14.66 -12.38 -6.45
C LYS A 178 -15.99 -13.01 -6.86
N SER A 179 -16.91 -13.26 -5.92
CA SER A 179 -18.24 -13.79 -6.23
C SER A 179 -19.13 -12.80 -7.00
N ARG A 180 -18.84 -11.50 -6.91
CA ARG A 180 -19.60 -10.43 -7.60
C ARG A 180 -18.96 -10.02 -8.92
N ASN A 181 -17.66 -10.23 -9.08
CA ASN A 181 -16.92 -10.05 -10.31
C ASN A 181 -15.83 -11.12 -10.43
N ILE A 182 -16.14 -12.20 -11.15
CA ILE A 182 -15.22 -13.34 -11.32
C ILE A 182 -14.00 -12.99 -12.18
N ASN A 183 -14.12 -11.96 -13.04
CA ASN A 183 -13.08 -11.54 -13.96
C ASN A 183 -12.14 -10.50 -13.34
N ALA A 184 -12.54 -9.80 -12.28
CA ALA A 184 -11.67 -8.85 -11.61
C ALA A 184 -10.47 -9.56 -10.98
N GLU A 185 -9.30 -8.95 -11.15
CA GLU A 185 -8.12 -9.24 -10.35
C GLU A 185 -8.30 -8.61 -8.97
N ILE A 186 -8.07 -9.39 -7.91
CA ILE A 186 -8.32 -8.95 -6.53
C ILE A 186 -7.05 -9.17 -5.72
N TYR A 187 -6.50 -8.07 -5.22
CA TYR A 187 -5.31 -8.06 -4.41
C TYR A 187 -5.61 -7.62 -2.98
N ILE A 188 -5.03 -8.32 -2.01
CA ILE A 188 -5.16 -8.01 -0.58
C ILE A 188 -3.77 -7.82 0.00
N TRP A 189 -3.52 -6.62 0.51
CA TRP A 189 -2.29 -6.30 1.21
C TRP A 189 -2.20 -7.06 2.54
N GLY A 190 -0.99 -7.53 2.88
CA GLY A 190 -0.71 -8.25 4.12
C GLY A 190 -0.88 -9.78 4.05
N LEU A 191 -1.34 -10.34 2.92
CA LEU A 191 -1.35 -11.80 2.72
C LEU A 191 -0.03 -12.28 2.10
N GLY A 192 0.46 -13.43 2.57
CA GLY A 192 1.67 -14.10 2.05
C GLY A 192 1.43 -15.01 0.85
N ASP A 193 0.30 -14.88 0.16
CA ASP A 193 -0.04 -15.66 -1.04
C ASP A 193 0.19 -14.82 -2.30
N GLU A 194 1.12 -15.23 -3.16
CA GLU A 194 1.50 -14.48 -4.36
C GLU A 194 0.38 -14.27 -5.40
N LYS A 195 -0.69 -15.08 -5.37
CA LYS A 195 -1.83 -14.92 -6.28
C LYS A 195 -2.76 -13.81 -5.83
N ILE A 196 -2.81 -13.54 -4.52
CA ILE A 196 -3.65 -12.51 -3.90
C ILE A 196 -2.80 -11.29 -3.52
N ASN A 197 -1.49 -11.43 -3.37
CA ASN A 197 -0.55 -10.35 -3.11
C ASN A 197 0.70 -10.55 -3.97
N PRO A 198 0.70 -10.13 -5.24
CA PRO A 198 1.82 -10.36 -6.14
C PRO A 198 3.13 -9.69 -5.69
N ALA A 199 3.07 -8.75 -4.72
CA ALA A 199 4.26 -8.14 -4.15
C ALA A 199 5.17 -9.12 -3.39
N VAL A 200 4.66 -10.28 -2.92
CA VAL A 200 5.47 -11.24 -2.14
C VAL A 200 6.22 -12.28 -2.98
N ASN A 201 6.09 -12.25 -4.31
CA ASN A 201 6.77 -13.21 -5.19
C ASN A 201 8.27 -12.91 -5.35
N MET A 202 9.13 -13.93 -5.47
CA MET A 202 10.54 -13.77 -5.84
C MET A 202 10.76 -13.05 -7.17
N GLU A 203 9.87 -13.24 -8.16
CA GLU A 203 9.93 -12.54 -9.44
C GLU A 203 9.66 -11.04 -9.28
N ALA A 204 8.92 -10.65 -8.23
CA ALA A 204 8.73 -9.26 -7.86
C ALA A 204 10.05 -8.57 -7.50
N ARG A 205 11.09 -9.32 -7.10
CA ARG A 205 12.45 -8.77 -6.95
C ARG A 205 13.00 -8.22 -8.26
N LYS A 206 12.78 -8.91 -9.39
CA LYS A 206 13.28 -8.45 -10.69
C LYS A 206 12.58 -7.17 -11.12
N ILE A 207 11.27 -7.11 -10.88
CA ILE A 207 10.46 -5.90 -11.10
C ILE A 207 10.98 -4.77 -10.20
N PHE A 208 11.15 -5.02 -8.91
CA PHE A 208 11.69 -4.05 -7.96
C PHE A 208 13.05 -3.50 -8.39
N LEU A 209 13.99 -4.39 -8.75
CA LEU A 209 15.33 -3.99 -9.21
C LEU A 209 15.27 -3.12 -10.48
N LYS A 210 14.37 -3.43 -11.42
CA LYS A 210 14.12 -2.59 -12.60
C LYS A 210 13.57 -1.22 -12.20
N VAL A 211 12.60 -1.21 -11.28
CA VAL A 211 11.93 -0.01 -10.78
C VAL A 211 12.90 0.93 -10.03
N ILE A 212 13.82 0.42 -9.21
CA ILE A 212 14.83 1.26 -8.53
C ILE A 212 15.97 1.70 -9.44
N SER A 213 16.32 0.90 -10.46
CA SER A 213 17.38 1.26 -11.41
C SER A 213 17.04 2.49 -12.26
N GLY A 214 15.76 2.87 -12.34
CA GLY A 214 15.30 4.11 -12.96
C GLY A 214 15.21 5.32 -12.02
N ILE A 215 15.44 5.15 -10.71
CA ILE A 215 15.22 6.18 -9.68
C ILE A 215 16.54 6.63 -9.00
N GLY A 216 17.68 6.02 -9.32
CA GLY A 216 18.97 6.46 -8.78
C GLY A 216 19.02 6.40 -7.25
N MET A 217 18.73 5.23 -6.69
CA MET A 217 19.11 4.89 -5.32
C MET A 217 20.55 4.40 -5.26
#